data_AF-A0A7W0QH93-F1
#
_entry.id   AF-A0A7W0QH93-F1
#
_cell.length_a   1.000
_cell.length_b   1.000
_cell.length_c   1.000
_cell.angle_alpha   90.00
_cell.angle_beta   90.00
_cell.angle_gamma   90.00
#
_symmetry.space_group_name_H-M   'P 1'
#
loop_
_entity.id
_entity.type
_entity.pdbx_description
1 polymer ?
#
loop_
_entity_poly.entity_id
_entity_poly.type
_entity_poly.pdbx_seq_one_letter_code
_entity_poly.pdbx_strand_id
1 'polypeptide(L)'
;GTTSLGFIQDVIQPEQEAFVYNDNVGAKQALESNQIDAIVLDLPTAFFVTAVEIEGSTIIGQFPVDAGGQADEFGMVFEKDNPLVECVDLALGALRKNGTLEKITQRWMTGFADAPEIAVD
;
A
#
# COMPACT_ATOMS: atom_id res chain seq x y z
N GLY A 1 6.35 10.34 -8.98
CA GLY A 1 5.31 10.26 -7.94
C GLY A 1 5.35 8.88 -7.33
N THR A 2 4.81 8.72 -6.13
CA THR A 2 4.48 7.41 -5.55
C THR A 2 3.11 6.98 -6.06
N THR A 3 2.76 5.69 -5.95
CA THR A 3 1.43 5.19 -6.35
C THR A 3 0.32 5.90 -5.58
N SER A 4 0.46 6.05 -4.26
CA SER A 4 -0.54 6.74 -3.43
C SER A 4 -0.69 8.23 -3.78
N LEU A 5 0.40 8.93 -4.10
CA LEU A 5 0.32 10.33 -4.54
C LEU A 5 -0.39 10.45 -5.90
N GLY A 6 -0.07 9.56 -6.84
CA GLY A 6 -0.78 9.50 -8.12
C GLY A 6 -2.27 9.23 -7.92
N PHE A 7 -2.62 8.28 -7.05
CA PHE A 7 -4.02 7.99 -6.73
C PHE A 7 -4.76 9.21 -6.16
N ILE A 8 -4.13 9.96 -5.25
CA ILE A 8 -4.73 11.20 -4.72
C ILE A 8 -4.97 12.22 -5.84
N GLN A 9 -4.00 12.37 -6.75
CA GLN A 9 -4.04 13.38 -7.81
C GLN A 9 -4.99 13.02 -8.95
N ASP A 10 -5.05 11.75 -9.33
CA ASP A 10 -5.74 11.31 -10.53
C ASP A 10 -7.15 10.80 -10.23
N VAL A 11 -7.38 10.21 -9.05
CA VAL A 11 -8.65 9.57 -8.67
C VAL A 11 -9.41 10.39 -7.62
N ILE A 12 -8.77 10.72 -6.49
CA ILE A 12 -9.46 11.43 -5.39
C ILE A 12 -9.74 12.90 -5.77
N GLN A 13 -8.79 13.53 -6.46
CA GLN A 13 -8.89 14.92 -6.94
C GLN A 13 -9.38 15.92 -5.85
N PRO A 14 -8.69 16.01 -4.70
CA PRO A 14 -9.11 16.92 -3.64
C PRO A 14 -9.03 18.38 -4.08
N GLU A 15 -9.90 19.24 -3.52
CA GLU A 15 -9.87 20.69 -3.79
C GLU A 15 -8.55 21.34 -3.31
N GLN A 16 -7.94 20.77 -2.27
CA GLN A 16 -6.66 21.21 -1.72
C GLN A 16 -5.54 20.30 -2.20
N GLU A 17 -4.40 20.89 -2.54
CA GLU A 17 -3.23 20.12 -2.95
C GLU A 17 -2.75 19.21 -1.81
N ALA A 18 -2.42 17.96 -2.16
CA ALA A 18 -1.95 16.99 -1.20
C ALA A 18 -0.57 17.38 -0.65
N PHE A 19 -0.39 17.24 0.66
CA PHE A 19 0.93 17.36 1.28
C PHE A 19 1.79 16.17 0.87
N VAL A 20 3.00 16.44 0.37
CA VAL A 20 3.95 15.41 -0.05
C VAL A 20 5.05 15.25 1.00
N TYR A 21 5.22 14.02 1.46
CA TYR A 21 6.29 13.62 2.38
C TYR A 21 7.25 12.64 1.69
N ASN A 22 8.49 12.58 2.17
CA ASN A 22 9.52 11.73 1.57
C ASN A 22 9.29 10.23 1.84
N ASP A 23 8.61 9.89 2.93
CA ASP A 23 8.33 8.52 3.35
C ASP A 23 7.06 8.43 4.22
N ASN A 24 6.67 7.19 4.54
CA ASN A 24 5.52 6.91 5.38
C ASN A 24 5.73 7.37 6.84
N VAL A 25 6.98 7.51 7.32
CA VAL A 25 7.24 7.97 8.69
C VAL A 25 6.85 9.44 8.81
N GLY A 26 7.26 10.28 7.85
CA GLY A 26 6.88 11.69 7.81
C GLY A 26 5.37 11.89 7.68
N ALA A 27 4.72 11.13 6.79
CA ALA A 27 3.27 11.20 6.62
C ALA A 27 2.51 10.77 7.90
N LYS A 28 2.95 9.71 8.59
CA LYS A 28 2.37 9.27 9.86
C LYS A 28 2.53 10.30 10.97
N GLN A 29 3.72 10.89 11.11
CA GLN A 29 3.96 11.95 12.11
C GLN A 29 3.08 13.18 11.86
N ALA A 30 2.87 13.55 10.59
CA ALA A 30 1.96 14.63 10.22
C ALA A 30 0.50 14.30 10.60
N LEU A 31 0.07 13.04 10.42
CA LEU A 31 -1.26 12.59 10.87
C LEU A 31 -1.39 12.65 12.40
N GLU A 32 -0.43 12.09 13.14
CA GLU A 32 -0.43 12.08 14.63
C GLU A 32 -0.44 13.49 15.23
N SER A 33 0.23 14.44 14.58
CA SER A 33 0.29 15.84 15.00
C SER A 33 -0.90 16.67 14.52
N ASN A 34 -1.87 16.07 13.82
CA ASN A 34 -3.01 16.75 13.19
C ASN A 34 -2.62 17.85 12.19
N GLN A 35 -1.47 17.69 11.53
CA GLN A 35 -1.08 18.56 10.41
C GLN A 35 -1.89 18.22 9.14
N ILE A 36 -2.31 16.96 9.00
CA ILE A 36 -3.15 16.46 7.90
C ILE A 36 -4.29 15.63 8.47
N ASP A 37 -5.41 15.60 7.77
CA ASP A 37 -6.62 14.89 8.23
C ASP A 37 -6.62 13.41 7.85
N ALA A 38 -5.91 13.03 6.80
CA ALA A 38 -5.86 11.66 6.27
C ALA A 38 -4.55 11.38 5.51
N ILE A 39 -4.23 10.08 5.41
CA ILE A 39 -3.14 9.56 4.58
C ILE A 39 -3.66 8.43 3.70
N VAL A 40 -3.18 8.35 2.46
CA VAL A 40 -3.42 7.21 1.57
C VAL A 40 -2.20 6.31 1.61
N LEU A 41 -2.40 5.02 1.89
CA LEU A 41 -1.35 4.02 2.06
C LEU A 41 -1.74 2.73 1.33
N ASP A 42 -0.75 1.89 1.06
CA ASP A 42 -1.00 0.49 0.70
C ASP A 42 -1.83 -0.18 1.82
N LEU A 43 -2.81 -0.99 1.43
CA LEU A 43 -3.77 -1.56 2.39
C LEU A 43 -3.10 -2.33 3.54
N PRO A 44 -2.11 -3.22 3.31
CA PRO A 44 -1.43 -3.91 4.41
C PRO A 44 -0.71 -2.95 5.36
N THR A 45 -0.15 -1.85 4.83
CA THR A 45 0.48 -0.81 5.64
C THR A 45 -0.55 -0.11 6.50
N ALA A 46 -1.69 0.32 5.93
CA ALA A 46 -2.76 0.97 6.67
C ALA A 46 -3.24 0.14 7.88
N PHE A 47 -3.41 -1.18 7.70
CA PHE A 47 -3.76 -2.09 8.80
C PHE A 47 -2.70 -2.12 9.90
N PHE A 48 -1.42 -2.15 9.55
CA PHE A 48 -0.34 -2.12 10.54
C PHE A 48 -0.28 -0.77 11.27
N VAL A 49 -0.44 0.34 10.54
CA VAL A 49 -0.50 1.69 11.14
C VAL A 49 -1.60 1.74 12.18
N THR A 50 -2.82 1.32 11.82
CA THR A 50 -3.99 1.39 12.69
C THR A 50 -3.94 0.43 13.87
N ALA A 51 -3.42 -0.80 13.68
CA ALA A 51 -3.41 -1.81 14.73
C ALA A 51 -2.24 -1.66 15.71
N VAL A 52 -1.12 -1.04 15.29
CA VAL A 52 0.15 -1.12 16.03
C VAL A 52 0.82 0.24 16.22
N GLU A 53 0.78 1.14 15.24
CA GLU A 53 1.64 2.34 15.25
C GLU A 53 0.93 3.58 15.78
N ILE A 54 -0.31 3.85 15.36
CA ILE A 54 -1.05 5.06 15.71
C ILE A 54 -2.33 4.71 16.45
N GLU A 55 -2.29 4.84 17.77
CA GLU A 55 -3.44 4.59 18.64
C GLU A 55 -4.62 5.51 18.29
N GLY A 56 -5.82 4.95 18.19
CA GLY A 56 -7.05 5.69 17.89
C GLY A 56 -7.23 6.09 16.43
N SER A 57 -6.29 5.77 15.54
CA SER A 57 -6.51 5.90 14.10
C SER A 57 -7.52 4.85 13.60
N THR A 58 -8.07 5.08 12.41
CA THR A 58 -9.02 4.16 11.78
C THR A 58 -8.85 4.15 10.27
N ILE A 59 -9.11 3.01 9.64
CA ILE A 59 -9.24 2.90 8.19
C ILE A 59 -10.68 3.27 7.83
N ILE A 60 -10.86 4.47 7.28
CA ILE A 60 -12.19 4.96 6.87
C ILE A 60 -12.72 4.28 5.62
N GLY A 61 -11.82 3.70 4.81
CA GLY A 61 -12.18 2.80 3.74
C GLY A 61 -11.00 2.45 2.83
N GLN A 62 -11.29 1.59 1.86
CA GLN A 62 -10.40 1.14 0.81
C GLN A 62 -11.04 1.43 -0.55
N PHE A 63 -10.23 1.58 -1.59
CA PHE A 63 -10.72 1.79 -2.94
C PHE A 63 -10.83 0.46 -3.69
N PRO A 64 -11.77 0.34 -4.64
CA PRO A 64 -11.79 -0.76 -5.58
C PRO A 64 -10.42 -0.94 -6.24
N VAL A 65 -10.02 -2.18 -6.46
CA VAL A 65 -8.70 -2.52 -7.03
C VAL A 65 -8.49 -1.90 -8.42
N ASP A 66 -9.58 -1.60 -9.14
CA ASP A 66 -9.60 -0.98 -10.45
C ASP A 66 -9.82 0.55 -10.45
N ALA A 67 -10.06 1.16 -9.28
CA ALA A 67 -10.33 2.59 -9.14
C ALA A 67 -9.19 3.50 -9.63
N GLY A 68 -7.94 3.00 -9.60
CA GLY A 68 -6.74 3.68 -10.09
C GLY A 68 -6.13 3.04 -11.35
N GLY A 69 -6.87 2.14 -12.02
CA GLY A 69 -6.37 1.36 -13.15
C GLY A 69 -6.12 -0.11 -12.81
N GLN A 70 -4.86 -0.55 -12.79
CA GLN A 70 -4.51 -1.92 -12.42
C GLN A 70 -4.16 -2.03 -10.94
N ALA A 71 -4.44 -3.21 -10.36
CA ALA A 71 -3.98 -3.58 -9.04
C ALA A 71 -2.48 -3.37 -8.88
N ASP A 72 -2.04 -2.92 -7.71
CA ASP A 72 -0.62 -2.87 -7.39
C ASP A 72 0.01 -4.27 -7.43
N GLU A 73 1.09 -4.39 -8.19
CA GLU A 73 1.94 -5.58 -8.20
C GLU A 73 3.26 -5.29 -7.48
N PHE A 74 3.45 -5.89 -6.31
CA PHE A 74 4.71 -5.76 -5.59
C PHE A 74 5.81 -6.61 -6.23
N GLY A 75 6.96 -5.96 -6.46
CA GLY A 75 8.16 -6.58 -7.01
C GLY A 75 9.37 -6.40 -6.09
N MET A 76 10.36 -7.27 -6.28
CA MET A 76 11.68 -7.09 -5.67
C MET A 76 12.46 -6.05 -6.49
N VAL A 77 12.93 -4.99 -5.83
CA VAL A 77 13.68 -3.91 -6.48
C VAL A 77 15.18 -4.23 -6.47
N PHE A 78 15.84 -4.01 -7.60
CA PHE A 78 17.28 -4.18 -7.78
C PHE A 78 17.87 -2.97 -8.49
N GLU A 79 19.18 -2.77 -8.32
CA GLU A 79 19.94 -1.91 -9.23
C GLU A 79 19.80 -2.41 -10.67
N LYS A 80 19.83 -1.48 -11.61
CA LYS A 80 19.77 -1.81 -13.04
C LYS A 80 20.95 -2.73 -13.39
N ASP A 81 20.66 -3.74 -14.22
CA ASP A 81 21.62 -4.76 -14.68
C ASP A 81 22.19 -5.67 -13.57
N ASN A 82 21.53 -5.73 -12.40
CA ASN A 82 21.94 -6.65 -11.34
C ASN A 82 21.75 -8.12 -11.77
N PRO A 83 22.80 -8.96 -11.73
CA PRO A 83 22.73 -10.34 -12.21
C PRO A 83 21.86 -11.25 -11.34
N LEU A 84 21.43 -10.80 -10.16
CA LEU A 84 20.58 -11.59 -9.26
C LEU A 84 19.11 -11.61 -9.66
N VAL A 85 18.67 -10.72 -10.56
CA VAL A 85 17.26 -10.62 -10.97
C VAL A 85 16.74 -11.99 -11.44
N GLU A 86 17.47 -12.66 -12.34
CA GLU A 86 17.05 -13.98 -12.85
C GLU A 86 16.98 -15.04 -11.74
N CYS A 87 17.94 -15.04 -10.81
CA CYS A 87 17.91 -15.98 -9.68
C CYS A 87 16.70 -15.74 -8.76
N VAL A 88 16.35 -14.48 -8.52
CA VAL A 88 15.21 -14.13 -7.66
C VAL A 88 13.89 -14.45 -8.36
N ASP A 89 13.77 -14.21 -9.66
CA ASP A 89 12.59 -14.59 -10.44
C ASP A 89 12.37 -16.11 -10.42
N LEU A 90 13.45 -16.90 -10.57
CA LEU A 90 13.39 -18.35 -10.45
C LEU A 90 12.92 -18.80 -9.06
N ALA A 91 13.44 -18.16 -8.00
CA ALA A 91 13.05 -18.47 -6.63
C ALA A 91 11.58 -18.12 -6.37
N LEU A 92 11.13 -16.92 -6.76
CA LEU A 92 9.73 -16.49 -6.66
C LEU A 92 8.80 -17.39 -7.47
N GLY A 93 9.21 -17.78 -8.68
CA GLY A 93 8.47 -18.74 -9.52
C GLY A 93 8.33 -20.11 -8.85
N ALA A 94 9.39 -20.62 -8.21
CA ALA A 94 9.34 -21.87 -7.46
C ALA A 94 8.40 -21.76 -6.24
N LEU A 95 8.47 -20.66 -5.49
CA LEU A 95 7.60 -20.40 -4.33
C LEU A 95 6.12 -20.28 -4.72
N ARG A 96 5.82 -19.66 -5.88
CA ARG A 96 4.47 -19.63 -6.43
C ARG A 96 4.01 -21.02 -6.83
N LYS A 97 4.80 -21.74 -7.62
CA LYS A 97 4.44 -23.07 -8.15
C LYS A 97 4.21 -24.11 -7.06
N ASN A 98 4.96 -24.05 -5.95
CA ASN A 98 4.81 -25.00 -4.85
C ASN A 98 3.84 -24.53 -3.74
N GLY A 99 3.15 -23.40 -3.93
CA GLY A 99 2.17 -22.85 -2.99
C GLY A 99 2.77 -22.26 -1.70
N THR A 100 4.10 -22.17 -1.58
CA THR A 100 4.73 -21.56 -0.41
C THR A 100 4.41 -20.07 -0.33
N LEU A 101 4.43 -19.36 -1.45
CA LEU A 101 4.10 -17.93 -1.46
C LEU A 101 2.67 -17.70 -0.99
N GLU A 102 1.72 -18.50 -1.47
CA GLU A 102 0.32 -18.41 -1.05
C GLU A 102 0.15 -18.66 0.45
N LYS A 103 0.86 -19.64 1.02
CA LYS A 103 0.84 -19.87 2.48
C LYS A 103 1.39 -18.70 3.28
N ILE A 104 2.43 -18.02 2.78
CA ILE A 104 2.98 -16.81 3.41
C ILE A 104 1.94 -15.70 3.34
N THR A 105 1.36 -15.45 2.17
CA THR A 105 0.27 -14.48 1.98
C THR A 105 -0.88 -14.79 2.91
N GLN A 106 -1.34 -16.03 2.99
CA GLN A 106 -2.44 -16.40 3.87
C GLN A 106 -2.09 -16.15 5.35
N ARG A 107 -0.89 -16.50 5.78
CA ARG A 107 -0.48 -16.33 7.18
C ARG A 107 -0.44 -14.86 7.62
N TRP A 108 0.00 -13.97 6.73
CA TRP A 108 0.29 -12.57 7.09
C TRP A 108 -0.73 -11.57 6.52
N MET A 109 -1.60 -11.99 5.60
CA MET A 109 -2.49 -11.10 4.84
C MET A 109 -3.98 -11.50 4.82
N THR A 110 -4.41 -12.56 5.50
CA THR A 110 -5.83 -13.02 5.48
C THR A 110 -6.83 -12.17 6.25
N GLY A 111 -6.39 -11.09 6.91
CA GLY A 111 -7.24 -10.26 7.78
C GLY A 111 -7.63 -8.89 7.20
N PHE A 112 -7.32 -8.59 5.94
CA PHE A 112 -7.45 -7.23 5.40
C PHE A 112 -8.84 -6.88 4.82
N ALA A 113 -9.82 -7.77 4.97
CA ALA A 113 -11.12 -7.67 4.29
C ALA A 113 -12.17 -6.77 4.98
N ASP A 114 -11.86 -6.19 6.15
CA ASP A 114 -12.87 -5.49 6.97
C ASP A 114 -12.97 -3.98 6.71
N ALA A 115 -12.12 -3.41 5.86
CA ALA A 115 -12.20 -1.99 5.51
C ALA A 115 -13.41 -1.72 4.57
N PRO A 116 -14.28 -0.74 4.87
CA PRO A 116 -15.37 -0.37 3.97
C PRO A 116 -14.85 0.02 2.58
N GLU A 117 -15.49 -0.40 1.51
CA GLU A 117 -15.14 0.08 0.17
C GLU A 117 -15.73 1.49 -0.05
N ILE A 118 -14.90 2.41 -0.56
CA ILE A 118 -15.28 3.76 -0.95
C ILE A 118 -15.44 3.78 -2.47
N ALA A 119 -16.64 4.09 -2.95
CA ALA A 119 -16.87 4.31 -4.36
C ALA A 119 -16.10 5.53 -4.86
N VAL A 120 -15.54 5.40 -6.06
CA VAL A 120 -14.98 6.53 -6.82
C VAL A 120 -15.96 6.85 -7.96
N ASP A 121 -16.28 8.13 -8.13
CA ASP A 121 -17.20 8.63 -9.18
C ASP A 121 -16.43 9.07 -10.43
#